data_AF-A0A9D6NCN1-F1
#
_entry.id   AF-A0A9D6NCN1-F1
#
_cell.length_a   1.000
_cell.length_b   1.000
_cell.length_c   1.000
_cell.angle_alpha   90.00
_cell.angle_beta   90.00
_cell.angle_gamma   90.00
#
_symmetry.space_group_name_H-M   'P 1'
#
loop_
_entity.id
_entity.type
_entity.pdbx_description
1 polymer ?
#
loop_
_entity_poly.entity_id
_entity_poly.type
_entity_poly.pdbx_seq_one_letter_code
_entity_poly.pdbx_strand_id
1 'polypeptide(L)'
;MTARLPQKEQFGLASQIQRAVVSVPANIAEGQAREMPEAFANHLGIAQGRLAELDTLLVLAVRLGYLTEDELTEASARIIEIRRLLFGLIRKLRAQIIPVQIGWGRTCGARLMSGNQAGSSARISEHSATHSSQM
;
A
#
# COMPACT_ATOMS: atom_id res chain seq x y z
N MET A 1 14.70 -24.48 12.01
CA MET A 1 15.80 -23.98 11.16
C MET A 1 16.99 -23.52 12.00
N THR A 2 16.88 -22.49 12.85
CA THR A 2 18.05 -21.92 13.56
C THR A 2 18.79 -22.87 14.52
N ALA A 3 18.10 -23.87 15.09
CA ALA A 3 18.74 -24.89 15.93
C ALA A 3 19.69 -25.84 15.16
N ARG A 4 19.62 -25.85 13.82
CA ARG A 4 20.49 -26.65 12.95
C ARG A 4 21.73 -25.89 12.47
N LEU A 5 21.81 -24.59 12.75
CA LEU A 5 23.00 -23.81 12.41
C LEU A 5 24.19 -24.23 13.29
N PRO A 6 25.43 -24.12 12.79
CA PRO A 6 26.62 -24.41 13.59
C PRO A 6 26.66 -23.58 14.87
N GLN A 7 27.22 -24.13 15.95
CA GLN A 7 27.28 -23.45 17.25
C GLN A 7 27.98 -22.08 17.18
N LYS A 8 28.98 -21.93 16.29
CA LYS A 8 29.67 -20.65 16.03
C LYS A 8 28.73 -19.53 15.53
N GLU A 9 27.60 -19.87 14.91
CA GLU A 9 26.61 -18.92 14.40
C GLU A 9 25.52 -18.56 15.41
N GLN A 10 25.55 -19.16 16.61
CA GLN A 10 24.53 -18.95 17.65
C GLN A 10 24.33 -17.46 17.96
N PHE A 11 25.44 -16.71 18.11
CA PHE A 11 25.41 -15.27 18.36
C PHE A 11 25.45 -14.44 17.07
N GLY A 12 25.80 -15.05 15.94
CA GLY A 12 25.86 -14.41 14.61
C GLY A 12 24.53 -14.50 13.87
N LEU A 13 24.48 -15.36 12.85
CA LEU A 13 23.34 -15.47 11.95
C LEU A 13 22.06 -15.95 12.64
N ALA A 14 22.17 -16.93 13.55
CA ALA A 14 21.01 -17.48 14.25
C ALA A 14 20.30 -16.41 15.11
N SER A 15 21.08 -15.60 15.84
CA SER A 15 20.55 -14.53 16.70
C SER A 15 19.85 -13.45 15.87
N GLN A 16 20.41 -13.08 14.71
CA GLN A 16 19.81 -12.09 13.81
C GLN A 16 18.48 -12.58 13.22
N ILE A 17 18.44 -13.83 12.73
CA ILE A 17 17.21 -14.46 12.22
C ILE A 17 16.13 -14.47 13.32
N GLN A 18 16.46 -14.92 14.52
CA GLN A 18 15.51 -15.00 15.63
C GLN A 18 14.96 -13.62 16.01
N ARG A 19 15.84 -12.61 16.12
CA ARG A 19 15.40 -11.23 16.40
C ARG A 19 14.50 -10.68 15.30
N ALA A 20 14.83 -10.89 14.03
CA ALA A 20 14.01 -10.45 12.92
C ALA A 20 12.61 -11.10 12.98
N VAL A 21 12.55 -12.42 13.15
CA VAL A 21 11.29 -13.18 13.24
C VAL A 21 10.44 -12.72 14.42
N VAL A 22 11.00 -12.64 15.63
CA VAL A 22 10.26 -12.26 16.85
C VAL A 22 9.79 -10.80 16.80
N SER A 23 10.55 -9.93 16.13
CA SER A 23 10.22 -8.51 16.01
C SER A 23 8.98 -8.26 15.12
N VAL A 24 8.65 -9.16 14.18
CA VAL A 24 7.45 -9.03 13.33
C VAL A 24 6.15 -9.04 14.14
N PRO A 25 5.79 -10.12 14.88
CA PRO A 25 4.57 -10.14 15.68
C PRO A 25 4.61 -9.14 16.84
N ALA A 26 5.78 -8.87 17.41
CA ALA A 26 5.92 -7.86 18.47
C ALA A 26 5.51 -6.46 17.97
N ASN A 27 5.97 -6.05 16.78
CA ASN A 27 5.56 -4.76 16.19
C ASN A 27 4.08 -4.74 15.79
N ILE A 28 3.53 -5.85 15.30
CA ILE A 28 2.09 -5.92 15.00
C ILE A 28 1.27 -5.72 16.27
N ALA A 29 1.62 -6.42 17.37
CA ALA A 29 0.93 -6.30 18.64
C ALA A 29 1.08 -4.90 19.27
N GLU A 30 2.31 -4.36 19.29
CA GLU A 30 2.57 -3.03 19.83
C GLU A 30 1.85 -1.95 19.01
N GLY A 31 1.87 -2.06 17.68
CA GLY A 31 1.16 -1.16 16.78
C GLY A 31 -0.35 -1.21 16.98
N GLN A 32 -0.93 -2.39 17.14
CA GLN A 32 -2.36 -2.58 17.38
C GLN A 32 -2.79 -1.99 18.73
N ALA A 33 -1.90 -1.93 19.72
CA ALA A 33 -2.15 -1.29 21.00
C ALA A 33 -2.10 0.25 20.93
N ARG A 34 -1.72 0.84 19.78
CA ARG A 34 -1.77 2.30 19.58
C ARG A 34 -3.17 2.73 19.17
N GLU A 35 -3.63 3.85 19.71
CA GLU A 35 -4.96 4.41 19.43
C GLU A 35 -5.06 5.07 18.04
N MET A 36 -3.93 5.50 17.47
CA MET A 36 -3.89 6.24 16.20
C MET A 36 -3.58 5.33 15.00
N PRO A 37 -4.38 5.36 13.92
CA PRO A 37 -4.12 4.57 12.70
C PRO A 37 -2.74 4.81 12.06
N GLU A 38 -2.23 6.04 12.14
CA GLU A 38 -0.90 6.43 11.67
C GLU A 38 0.20 5.67 12.43
N ALA A 39 0.08 5.64 13.77
CA ALA A 39 1.04 4.98 14.63
C ALA A 39 1.03 3.46 14.39
N PHE A 40 -0.16 2.87 14.22
CA PHE A 40 -0.26 1.46 13.87
C PHE A 40 0.39 1.18 12.51
N ALA A 41 0.08 1.97 11.48
CA ALA A 41 0.67 1.82 10.15
C ALA A 41 2.21 1.94 10.17
N ASN A 42 2.78 2.77 11.03
CA ASN A 42 4.23 2.88 11.21
C ASN A 42 4.83 1.60 11.78
N HIS A 43 4.24 1.03 12.84
CA HIS A 43 4.69 -0.26 13.40
C HIS A 43 4.58 -1.41 12.39
N LEU A 44 3.51 -1.45 11.58
CA LEU A 44 3.39 -2.43 10.50
C LEU A 44 4.48 -2.23 9.42
N GLY A 45 4.89 -0.99 9.16
CA GLY A 45 6.03 -0.69 8.31
C GLY A 45 7.35 -1.24 8.86
N ILE A 46 7.57 -1.13 10.17
CA ILE A 46 8.73 -1.75 10.84
C ILE A 46 8.68 -3.28 10.69
N ALA A 47 7.51 -3.90 10.89
CA ALA A 47 7.32 -5.34 10.68
C ALA A 47 7.65 -5.76 9.23
N GLN A 48 7.29 -4.96 8.22
CA GLN A 48 7.70 -5.23 6.83
C GLN A 48 9.22 -5.14 6.64
N GLY A 49 9.89 -4.18 7.28
CA GLY A 49 11.35 -4.06 7.28
C GLY A 49 12.02 -5.31 7.86
N ARG A 50 11.49 -5.84 8.97
CA ARG A 50 11.98 -7.09 9.58
C ARG A 50 11.82 -8.31 8.69
N LEU A 51 10.73 -8.39 7.92
CA LEU A 51 10.57 -9.46 6.91
C LEU A 51 11.59 -9.36 5.77
N ALA A 52 11.95 -8.14 5.35
CA ALA A 52 12.99 -7.93 4.33
C ALA A 52 14.39 -8.34 4.84
N GLU A 53 14.70 -7.98 6.09
CA GLU A 53 15.92 -8.40 6.79
C GLU A 53 15.98 -9.93 6.90
N LEU A 54 14.89 -10.55 7.35
CA LEU A 54 14.78 -12.01 7.47
C LEU A 54 15.04 -12.73 6.14
N ASP A 55 14.39 -12.30 5.06
CA ASP A 55 14.54 -12.88 3.72
C ASP A 55 16.01 -12.84 3.27
N THR A 56 16.68 -11.70 3.47
CA THR A 56 18.12 -11.53 3.18
C THR A 56 18.99 -12.47 4.01
N LEU A 57 18.71 -12.62 5.30
CA LEU A 57 19.47 -13.49 6.21
C LEU A 57 19.29 -14.98 5.83
N LEU A 58 18.11 -15.39 5.36
CA LEU A 58 17.86 -16.75 4.90
C LEU A 58 18.59 -17.05 3.59
N VAL A 59 18.61 -16.13 2.64
CA VAL A 59 19.43 -16.24 1.41
C VAL A 59 20.90 -16.38 1.77
N LEU A 60 21.40 -15.60 2.73
CA LEU A 60 22.78 -15.73 3.21
C LEU A 60 23.05 -17.09 3.84
N ALA A 61 22.12 -17.61 4.64
CA ALA A 61 22.25 -18.93 5.27
C ALA A 61 22.38 -20.06 4.23
N VAL A 62 21.63 -20.00 3.13
CA VAL A 62 21.78 -20.95 2.01
C VAL A 62 23.13 -20.80 1.32
N ARG A 63 23.55 -19.57 1.02
CA ARG A 63 24.86 -19.30 0.39
C ARG A 63 26.05 -19.79 1.20
N LEU A 64 25.92 -19.81 2.53
CA LEU A 64 26.93 -20.33 3.45
C LEU A 64 26.82 -21.86 3.64
N GLY A 65 25.86 -22.52 3.00
CA GLY A 65 25.63 -23.96 3.10
C GLY A 65 24.98 -24.41 4.41
N TYR A 66 24.34 -23.50 5.15
CA TYR A 66 23.69 -23.79 6.43
C TYR A 66 22.22 -24.20 6.30
N LEU A 67 21.58 -23.85 5.19
CA LEU A 67 20.20 -24.21 4.85
C LEU A 67 20.14 -24.72 3.41
N THR A 68 19.09 -25.48 3.08
CA THR A 68 18.83 -25.91 1.71
C THR A 68 17.98 -24.88 0.95
N GLU A 69 18.01 -24.96 -0.39
CA GLU A 69 17.13 -24.15 -1.25
C GLU A 69 15.64 -24.45 -1.01
N ASP A 70 15.29 -25.69 -0.68
CA ASP A 70 13.92 -26.07 -0.35
C ASP A 70 13.44 -25.37 0.93
N GLU A 71 14.30 -25.29 1.95
CA GLU A 71 14.01 -24.58 3.19
C GLU A 71 13.84 -23.08 2.98
N LEU A 72 14.68 -22.48 2.11
CA LEU A 72 14.52 -21.09 1.72
C LEU A 72 13.21 -20.88 0.97
N THR A 73 12.88 -21.76 0.02
CA THR A 73 11.65 -21.66 -0.77
C THR A 73 10.41 -21.71 0.11
N GLU A 74 10.35 -22.64 1.07
CA GLU A 74 9.25 -22.73 2.03
C GLU A 74 9.16 -21.45 2.89
N ALA A 75 10.28 -20.98 3.43
CA ALA A 75 10.31 -19.79 4.28
C ALA A 75 9.93 -18.52 3.50
N SER A 76 10.44 -18.34 2.29
CA SER A 76 10.14 -17.19 1.42
C SER A 76 8.66 -17.18 1.02
N ALA A 77 8.03 -18.34 0.79
CA ALA A 77 6.58 -18.41 0.56
C ALA A 77 5.77 -17.84 1.74
N ARG A 78 6.14 -18.18 2.98
CA ARG A 78 5.52 -17.62 4.19
C ARG A 78 5.80 -16.13 4.34
N ILE A 79 7.02 -15.69 4.06
CA ILE A 79 7.40 -14.27 4.11
C ILE A 79 6.55 -13.45 3.12
N ILE A 80 6.36 -13.95 1.90
CA ILE A 80 5.53 -13.31 0.86
C ILE A 80 4.07 -13.22 1.31
N GLU A 81 3.53 -14.29 1.89
CA GLU A 81 2.17 -14.31 2.43
C GLU A 81 1.98 -13.22 3.50
N ILE A 82 2.87 -13.17 4.50
CA ILE A 82 2.80 -12.19 5.58
C ILE A 82 2.95 -10.77 5.02
N ARG A 83 3.90 -10.55 4.10
CA ARG A 83 4.08 -9.24 3.44
C ARG A 83 2.79 -8.78 2.75
N ARG A 84 2.09 -9.67 2.06
CA ARG A 84 0.82 -9.36 1.38
C ARG A 84 -0.25 -8.95 2.39
N LEU A 85 -0.37 -9.66 3.51
CA LEU A 85 -1.32 -9.34 4.58
C LEU A 85 -1.00 -7.97 5.21
N LEU A 86 0.26 -7.73 5.56
CA LEU A 86 0.70 -6.44 6.11
C LEU A 86 0.45 -5.30 5.14
N PHE A 87 0.75 -5.49 3.85
CA PHE A 87 0.52 -4.46 2.84
C PHE A 87 -0.98 -4.11 2.72
N GLY A 88 -1.85 -5.11 2.69
CA GLY A 88 -3.30 -4.91 2.67
C GLY A 88 -3.80 -4.13 3.89
N LEU A 89 -3.30 -4.49 5.08
CA LEU A 89 -3.66 -3.81 6.32
C LEU A 89 -3.16 -2.36 6.37
N ILE A 90 -1.89 -2.11 6.02
CA ILE A 90 -1.33 -0.76 5.94
C ILE A 90 -2.13 0.10 4.96
N ARG A 91 -2.49 -0.44 3.79
CA ARG A 91 -3.29 0.29 2.80
C ARG A 91 -4.65 0.69 3.37
N LYS A 92 -5.32 -0.23 4.08
CA LYS A 92 -6.60 0.04 4.73
C LYS A 92 -6.50 1.10 5.84
N LEU A 93 -5.45 1.04 6.66
CA LEU A 93 -5.21 2.02 7.72
C LEU A 93 -4.93 3.40 7.15
N ARG A 94 -4.08 3.48 6.12
CA ARG A 94 -3.73 4.75 5.48
C ARG A 94 -4.90 5.43 4.79
N ALA A 95 -5.85 4.66 4.27
CA ALA A 95 -7.07 5.22 3.68
C ALA A 95 -8.01 5.89 4.72
N GLN A 96 -7.87 5.56 6.01
CA GLN A 96 -8.65 6.18 7.09
C GLN A 96 -8.04 7.49 7.59
N ILE A 97 -6.77 7.74 7.25
CA ILE A 97 -6.08 8.99 7.56
C ILE A 97 -6.66 10.07 6.64
N ILE A 98 -7.55 10.91 7.19
CA ILE A 98 -8.11 12.03 6.45
C ILE A 98 -6.93 12.98 6.14
N PRO A 99 -6.62 13.29 4.87
CA PRO A 99 -5.69 14.37 4.60
C PRO A 99 -6.30 15.65 5.16
N VAL A 100 -5.63 16.28 6.12
CA VAL A 100 -6.00 17.62 6.56
C VAL A 100 -6.05 18.49 5.31
N GLN A 101 -7.28 18.85 4.90
CA GLN A 101 -7.48 19.91 3.94
C GLN A 101 -7.10 21.19 4.66
N ILE A 102 -5.82 21.55 4.60
CA ILE A 102 -5.38 22.89 4.94
C ILE A 102 -6.09 23.79 3.94
N GLY A 103 -7.09 24.54 4.42
CA GLY A 103 -7.91 25.42 3.60
C GLY A 103 -7.05 26.50 2.95
N TRP A 104 -6.52 26.19 1.76
CA TRP A 104 -6.17 27.19 0.77
C TRP A 104 -7.27 27.17 -0.27
N GLY A 105 -8.31 27.97 -0.01
CA GLY A 105 -9.21 28.40 -1.07
C GLY A 105 -8.38 29.07 -2.16
N ARG A 106 -8.20 28.39 -3.29
CA ARG A 106 -7.92 28.86 -4.65
C ARG A 106 -7.35 27.70 -5.48
N THR A 107 -8.22 26.92 -6.12
CA THR A 107 -7.85 26.29 -7.41
C THR A 107 -7.82 27.39 -8.48
N CYS A 108 -6.77 28.20 -8.48
CA CYS A 108 -6.45 29.02 -9.66
C CYS A 108 -5.63 28.14 -10.60
N GLY A 109 -6.24 27.70 -11.71
CA GLY A 109 -5.49 27.14 -12.84
C GLY A 109 -5.94 25.79 -13.37
N ALA A 110 -7.24 25.59 -13.64
CA ALA A 110 -7.66 24.65 -14.66
C ALA A 110 -8.54 25.39 -15.66
N ARG A 111 -7.86 26.04 -16.59
CA ARG A 111 -8.41 26.64 -17.81
C ARG A 111 -9.19 25.55 -18.55
N LEU A 112 -10.52 25.68 -18.54
CA LEU A 112 -11.44 24.92 -19.38
C LEU A 112 -11.03 25.11 -20.84
N MET A 113 -10.56 24.04 -21.47
CA MET A 113 -10.51 23.90 -22.92
C MET A 113 -11.25 22.63 -23.32
N SER A 114 -12.15 22.83 -24.27
CA SER A 114 -12.79 21.86 -25.18
C SER A 114 -14.21 21.37 -24.85
N GLY A 115 -15.12 21.63 -25.81
CA GLY A 115 -16.14 20.67 -26.21
C GLY A 115 -17.60 21.08 -25.95
N ASN A 116 -18.11 22.10 -26.64
CA ASN A 116 -19.56 22.22 -26.86
C ASN A 116 -19.92 21.43 -28.13
N GLN A 117 -20.61 20.29 -27.96
CA GLN A 117 -21.30 19.55 -29.02
C GLN A 117 -22.64 19.04 -28.47
N ALA A 118 -23.70 19.36 -29.23
CA ALA A 118 -25.08 18.85 -29.18
C ALA A 118 -25.91 19.15 -27.91
N GLY A 119 -27.11 19.77 -27.96
CA GLY A 119 -28.12 19.88 -29.01
C GLY A 119 -29.34 19.01 -28.65
N SER A 120 -30.48 19.62 -28.27
CA SER A 120 -31.87 19.13 -28.43
C SER A 120 -32.83 20.10 -27.72
N SER A 121 -33.57 20.93 -28.48
CA SER A 121 -34.98 20.76 -28.87
C SER A 121 -35.97 21.43 -27.91
N ALA A 122 -36.59 22.53 -28.37
CA ALA A 122 -38.01 22.81 -28.09
C ALA A 122 -38.58 23.87 -29.07
N ARG A 123 -39.65 23.43 -29.75
CA ARG A 123 -40.87 24.18 -30.12
C ARG A 123 -40.90 25.11 -31.35
N ILE A 124 -41.40 24.49 -32.41
CA ILE A 124 -42.38 24.94 -33.42
C ILE A 124 -43.26 26.13 -32.97
N SER A 125 -43.35 27.16 -33.83
CA SER A 125 -44.64 27.72 -34.26
C SER A 125 -44.48 28.35 -35.64
N GLU A 126 -45.23 27.81 -36.60
CA GLU A 126 -45.47 28.32 -37.95
C GLU A 126 -46.18 29.68 -37.88
N HIS A 127 -46.02 30.51 -38.91
CA HIS A 127 -47.14 31.12 -39.65
C HIS A 127 -46.60 31.77 -40.93
N SER A 128 -47.07 31.29 -42.07
CA SER A 128 -46.86 31.87 -43.39
C SER A 128 -48.09 32.67 -43.81
N ALA A 129 -47.83 33.86 -44.39
CA ALA A 129 -48.59 34.58 -45.41
C ALA A 129 -50.01 35.14 -45.10
N THR A 130 -50.14 36.47 -45.24
CA THR A 130 -51.23 37.19 -45.94
C THR A 130 -50.63 38.51 -46.46
N HIS A 131 -50.46 38.69 -47.78
CA HIS A 131 -51.37 39.30 -48.77
C HIS A 131 -51.61 40.83 -48.64
N SER A 132 -51.38 41.52 -49.77
CA SER A 132 -52.06 42.72 -50.28
C SER A 132 -51.75 44.13 -49.75
N SER A 133 -51.08 44.90 -50.63
CA SER A 133 -51.60 46.09 -51.36
C SER A 133 -52.14 47.33 -50.62
N GLN A 134 -51.74 48.49 -51.15
CA GLN A 134 -52.23 49.89 -50.97
C GLN A 134 -51.59 50.62 -49.76
N MET A 135 -50.99 51.81 -49.87
CA MET A 135 -51.11 52.93 -50.82
C MET A 135 -49.76 53.42 -51.37
#